data_AF-A0AAW9HJL9-F1
#
_entry.id   AF-A0AAW9HJL9-F1
#
_cell.length_a   1.000
_cell.length_b   1.000
_cell.length_c   1.000
_cell.angle_alpha   90.00
_cell.angle_beta   90.00
_cell.angle_gamma   90.00
#
_symmetry.space_group_name_H-M   'P 1'
#
loop_
_entity.id
_entity.type
_entity.pdbx_description
1 polymer ?
#
loop_
_entity_poly.entity_id
_entity_poly.type
_entity_poly.pdbx_seq_one_letter_code
_entity_poly.pdbx_strand_id
1 'polypeptide(L)'
;SADKYAALRSWLVTFAGEYRRWGYRRAWVKARQAGFTCGRDVVRRLWRQEGLRVFPRKAAKRRCLPVPTPRTQPAACPGQVWALDFQFDSDYQGKTFKICNVIDEFTREHVGFEVTRSSRSLGHLPLLW
;
A
#
# COMPACT_ATOMS: atom_id res chain seq x y z
N SER A 1 37.86 -11.03 -28.43
CA SER A 1 36.57 -11.53 -28.93
C SER A 1 35.61 -10.36 -28.97
N ALA A 2 35.13 -9.98 -30.16
CA ALA A 2 34.24 -8.82 -30.31
C ALA A 2 32.92 -9.08 -29.56
N ASP A 3 32.42 -8.07 -28.84
CA ASP A 3 31.15 -8.19 -28.13
C ASP A 3 29.99 -8.30 -29.13
N LYS A 4 29.51 -9.53 -29.33
CA LYS A 4 28.37 -9.88 -30.20
C LYS A 4 27.13 -9.02 -29.93
N TYR A 5 26.97 -8.46 -28.73
CA TYR A 5 25.78 -7.70 -28.33
C TYR A 5 26.02 -6.19 -28.17
N ALA A 6 27.14 -5.65 -28.64
CA ALA A 6 27.47 -4.22 -28.49
C ALA A 6 26.38 -3.29 -29.06
N ALA A 7 25.87 -3.59 -30.26
CA ALA A 7 24.79 -2.83 -30.89
C ALA A 7 23.48 -2.91 -30.07
N LEU A 8 23.15 -4.10 -29.56
CA LEU A 8 21.96 -4.31 -28.75
C LEU A 8 22.06 -3.59 -27.40
N ARG A 9 23.24 -3.58 -26.76
CA ARG A 9 23.48 -2.84 -25.51
C ARG A 9 23.23 -1.34 -25.69
N SER A 10 23.86 -0.75 -26.71
CA SER A 10 23.69 0.66 -27.03
C SER A 10 22.23 1.02 -27.26
N TRP A 11 21.52 0.18 -28.02
CA TRP A 11 20.08 0.37 -28.25
C TRP A 11 19.24 0.25 -26.97
N LEU A 12 19.54 -0.71 -26.09
CA LEU A 12 18.82 -0.89 -24.81
C LEU A 12 19.02 0.31 -23.86
N VAL A 13 20.22 0.90 -23.84
CA VAL A 13 20.51 2.10 -23.05
C VAL A 13 19.68 3.28 -23.55
N THR A 14 19.67 3.53 -24.86
CA THR A 14 18.83 4.57 -25.47
C THR A 14 17.35 4.33 -25.19
N PHE A 15 16.87 3.11 -25.39
CA PHE A 15 15.49 2.72 -25.12
C PHE A 15 15.08 2.94 -23.66
N ALA A 16 15.95 2.61 -22.71
CA ALA A 16 15.67 2.84 -21.29
C ALA A 16 15.64 4.34 -20.93
N GLY A 17 16.42 5.16 -21.63
CA GLY A 17 16.38 6.63 -21.52
C GLY A 17 15.05 7.22 -21.98
N GLU A 18 14.58 6.80 -23.16
CA GLU A 18 13.29 7.24 -23.72
C GLU A 18 12.10 6.70 -22.93
N TYR A 19 12.15 5.43 -22.54
CA TYR A 19 11.06 4.70 -21.88
C TYR A 19 11.43 4.30 -20.45
N ARG A 20 11.71 5.27 -19.59
CA ARG A 20 12.18 5.09 -18.19
C ARG A 20 11.32 4.19 -17.28
N ARG A 21 10.09 3.87 -17.71
CA ARG A 21 9.11 3.03 -17.00
C ARG A 21 8.99 1.61 -17.56
N TRP A 22 9.69 1.31 -18.65
CA TRP A 22 9.56 0.07 -19.37
C TRP A 22 10.73 -0.84 -19.00
N GLY A 23 10.41 -2.06 -18.57
CA GLY A 23 11.43 -3.05 -18.23
C GLY A 23 11.84 -3.91 -19.42
N TYR A 24 12.81 -4.80 -19.17
CA TYR A 24 13.39 -5.70 -20.17
C TYR A 24 12.36 -6.49 -21.02
N ARG A 25 11.17 -6.78 -20.47
CA ARG A 25 10.10 -7.48 -21.20
C ARG A 25 9.58 -6.66 -22.38
N ARG A 26 9.30 -5.37 -22.17
CA ARG A 26 8.87 -4.46 -23.25
C ARG A 26 10.03 -4.12 -24.18
N ALA A 27 11.22 -3.97 -23.62
CA ALA A 27 12.44 -3.77 -24.40
C ALA A 27 12.69 -4.93 -25.37
N TRP A 28 12.48 -6.18 -24.95
CA TRP A 28 12.64 -7.35 -25.83
C TRP A 28 11.65 -7.36 -27.00
N VAL A 29 10.38 -7.02 -26.76
CA VAL A 29 9.39 -6.92 -27.84
C VAL A 29 9.79 -5.82 -28.84
N LYS A 30 10.23 -4.67 -28.34
CA LYS A 30 10.66 -3.53 -29.17
C LYS A 30 11.98 -3.79 -29.89
N ALA A 31 12.92 -4.51 -29.27
CA ALA A 31 14.16 -4.93 -29.90
C ALA A 31 13.90 -5.85 -31.10
N ARG A 32 12.92 -6.78 -30.98
CA ARG A 32 12.49 -7.60 -32.11
C ARG A 32 11.88 -6.77 -33.24
N GLN A 33 11.06 -5.77 -32.92
CA GLN A 33 10.51 -4.83 -33.91
C GLN A 33 11.59 -3.99 -34.59
N ALA A 34 12.69 -3.71 -33.88
CA ALA A 34 13.86 -3.02 -34.41
C ALA A 34 14.85 -3.94 -35.15
N GLY A 35 14.51 -5.22 -35.35
CA GLY A 35 15.31 -6.17 -36.13
C GLY A 35 16.34 -6.99 -35.34
N PHE A 36 16.43 -6.85 -34.02
CA PHE A 36 17.36 -7.67 -33.22
C PHE A 36 16.85 -9.10 -33.02
N THR A 37 17.62 -10.08 -33.51
CA THR A 37 17.34 -11.52 -33.37
C THR A 37 17.97 -12.08 -32.09
N CYS A 38 17.36 -11.78 -30.93
CA CYS A 38 17.81 -12.32 -29.64
C CYS A 38 16.67 -12.86 -28.77
N GLY A 39 17.01 -13.83 -27.92
CA GLY A 39 16.11 -14.38 -26.92
C GLY A 39 15.83 -13.36 -25.81
N ARG A 40 14.65 -13.47 -25.19
CA ARG A 40 14.24 -12.62 -24.06
C ARG A 40 15.25 -12.66 -22.91
N ASP A 41 15.92 -13.78 -22.73
CA ASP A 41 16.85 -14.04 -21.64
C ASP A 41 18.18 -13.33 -21.85
N VAL A 42 18.59 -13.18 -23.12
CA VAL A 42 19.74 -12.34 -23.50
C VAL A 42 19.46 -10.89 -23.14
N VAL A 43 18.29 -10.36 -23.53
CA VAL A 43 17.88 -8.99 -23.19
C VAL A 43 17.84 -8.80 -21.67
N ARG A 44 17.27 -9.76 -20.94
CA ARG A 44 17.24 -9.73 -19.46
C ARG A 44 18.64 -9.66 -18.85
N ARG A 45 19.59 -10.45 -19.37
CA ARG A 45 20.97 -10.49 -18.91
C ARG A 45 21.67 -9.16 -19.18
N LEU A 46 21.58 -8.66 -20.41
CA LEU A 46 22.19 -7.39 -20.81
C LEU A 46 21.59 -6.22 -20.00
N TRP A 47 20.27 -6.20 -19.82
CA TRP A 47 19.59 -5.19 -19.02
C TRP A 47 20.14 -5.10 -17.59
N ARG A 48 20.44 -6.24 -16.96
CA ARG A 48 21.07 -6.29 -15.63
C ARG A 48 22.53 -5.85 -15.66
N GLN A 49 23.29 -6.25 -16.67
CA GLN A 49 24.71 -5.89 -16.83
C GLN A 49 24.91 -4.38 -17.05
N GLU A 50 24.01 -3.75 -17.82
CA GLU A 50 23.97 -2.30 -18.04
C GLU A 50 23.37 -1.51 -16.85
N GLY A 51 23.00 -2.19 -15.75
CA GLY A 51 22.43 -1.54 -14.56
C GLY A 51 21.05 -0.91 -14.78
N LEU A 52 20.35 -1.25 -15.85
CA LEU A 52 19.07 -0.64 -16.20
C LEU A 52 17.98 -1.05 -15.18
N ARG A 53 17.29 -0.07 -14.62
CA ARG A 53 16.23 -0.27 -13.63
C ARG A 53 14.96 0.47 -14.01
N VAL A 54 13.82 -0.17 -13.77
CA VAL A 54 12.51 0.48 -13.91
C VAL A 54 12.23 1.27 -12.64
N PHE A 55 12.11 2.59 -12.75
CA PHE A 55 11.77 3.42 -11.61
C PHE A 55 10.26 3.32 -11.31
N PRO A 56 9.86 3.04 -10.04
CA PRO A 56 8.46 2.96 -9.67
C PRO A 56 7.76 4.33 -9.77
N ARG A 57 6.46 4.32 -10.08
CA ARG A 57 5.65 5.55 -10.29
C ARG A 57 5.48 6.40 -9.04
N LYS A 58 5.55 5.79 -7.86
CA LYS A 58 5.52 6.44 -6.55
C LYS A 58 6.65 5.86 -5.71
N ALA A 59 7.33 6.68 -4.93
CA ALA A 59 8.14 6.17 -3.83
C ALA A 59 7.24 5.25 -3.00
N ALA A 60 7.72 4.06 -2.63
CA ALA A 60 7.02 3.24 -1.66
C ALA A 60 6.77 4.14 -0.45
N LYS A 61 5.50 4.45 -0.14
CA LYS A 61 5.15 5.23 1.04
C LYS A 61 5.72 4.41 2.19
N ARG A 62 6.80 4.88 2.82
CA ARG A 62 7.34 4.21 4.02
C ARG A 62 6.14 4.03 4.94
N ARG A 63 5.84 2.79 5.32
CA ARG A 63 4.91 2.52 6.41
C ARG A 63 5.61 3.01 7.67
N CYS A 64 5.66 4.32 7.85
CA CYS A 64 5.96 4.90 9.14
C CYS A 64 4.77 4.51 10.01
N LEU A 65 4.93 3.43 10.77
CA LEU A 65 4.10 3.25 11.94
C LEU A 65 4.32 4.53 12.77
N PRO A 66 3.25 5.29 13.11
CA PRO A 66 3.43 6.45 13.97
C PRO A 66 4.14 5.98 15.24
N VAL A 67 5.18 6.72 15.66
CA VAL A 67 5.78 6.53 16.97
C VAL A 67 4.65 6.67 17.98
N PRO A 68 4.39 5.67 18.84
CA PRO A 68 3.32 5.78 19.83
C PRO A 68 3.62 6.99 20.71
N THR A 69 2.79 8.04 20.61
CA THR A 69 2.80 9.11 21.59
C THR A 69 2.33 8.50 22.91
N PRO A 70 3.13 8.53 23.99
CA PRO A 70 2.66 8.07 25.29
C PRO A 70 1.42 8.90 25.67
N ARG A 71 0.32 8.22 26.00
CA ARG A 71 -0.91 8.88 26.46
C ARG A 71 -0.58 9.67 27.73
N THR A 72 -1.00 10.93 27.76
CA THR A 72 -0.54 11.88 28.79
C THR A 72 -1.05 11.55 30.20
N GLN A 73 -2.10 10.74 30.35
CA GLN A 73 -2.58 10.22 31.64
C GLN A 73 -3.53 9.01 31.44
N PRO A 74 -3.37 7.90 32.18
CA PRO A 74 -4.37 6.82 32.24
C PRO A 74 -5.58 7.24 33.10
N ALA A 75 -6.73 6.58 32.90
CA ALA A 75 -7.89 6.74 33.78
C ALA A 75 -7.53 6.36 35.23
N ALA A 76 -7.97 7.17 36.19
CA ALA A 76 -7.74 6.98 37.62
C ALA A 76 -8.95 6.35 38.34
N CYS A 77 -10.15 6.43 37.75
CA CYS A 77 -11.36 5.80 38.27
C CYS A 77 -12.33 5.38 37.13
N PRO A 78 -13.32 4.51 37.42
CA PRO A 78 -14.38 4.16 36.47
C PRO A 78 -15.16 5.40 36.01
N GLY A 79 -15.59 5.42 34.75
CA GLY A 79 -16.39 6.50 34.17
C GLY A 79 -15.60 7.74 33.77
N GLN A 80 -14.27 7.74 33.94
CA GLN A 80 -13.44 8.92 33.68
C GLN A 80 -13.00 9.04 32.21
N VAL A 81 -12.61 7.93 31.58
CA VAL A 81 -12.13 7.90 30.20
C VAL A 81 -12.71 6.70 29.48
N TRP A 82 -13.26 6.93 28.29
CA TRP A 82 -13.81 5.88 27.44
C TRP A 82 -12.99 5.75 26.15
N ALA A 83 -12.69 4.50 25.80
CA ALA A 83 -12.13 4.15 24.52
C ALA A 83 -13.25 3.79 23.55
N LEU A 84 -13.19 4.37 22.35
CA LEU A 84 -14.05 4.00 21.23
C LEU A 84 -13.30 3.07 20.29
N ASP A 85 -13.88 1.90 20.00
CA ASP A 85 -13.36 0.95 19.02
C ASP A 85 -14.36 0.74 17.89
N PHE A 86 -13.88 0.74 16.64
CA PHE A 86 -14.73 0.62 15.46
C PHE A 86 -14.48 -0.69 14.72
N GLN A 87 -15.48 -1.57 14.72
CA GLN A 87 -15.49 -2.78 13.91
C GLN A 87 -16.31 -2.56 12.64
N PHE A 88 -15.83 -3.07 11.52
CA PHE A 88 -16.52 -3.03 10.23
C PHE A 88 -16.88 -4.47 9.83
N ASP A 89 -18.12 -4.69 9.47
CA ASP A 89 -18.60 -6.00 9.02
C ASP A 89 -19.64 -5.83 7.90
N SER A 90 -20.09 -6.91 7.27
CA SER A 90 -21.06 -6.91 6.19
C SER A 90 -22.17 -7.91 6.44
N ASP A 91 -23.39 -7.56 6.04
CA ASP A 91 -24.50 -8.50 6.11
C ASP A 91 -24.41 -9.59 5.01
N TYR A 92 -25.35 -10.52 5.03
CA TYR A 92 -25.45 -11.60 4.05
C TYR A 92 -25.64 -11.12 2.60
N GLN A 93 -26.02 -9.84 2.39
CA GLN A 93 -26.14 -9.21 1.07
C GLN A 93 -24.87 -8.42 0.68
N GLY A 94 -23.82 -8.46 1.51
CA GLY A 94 -22.57 -7.72 1.29
C GLY A 94 -22.66 -6.23 1.61
N LYS A 95 -23.71 -5.76 2.29
CA LYS A 95 -23.82 -4.35 2.69
C LYS A 95 -23.08 -4.14 4.00
N THR A 96 -22.12 -3.22 3.98
CA THR A 96 -21.27 -2.90 5.13
C THR A 96 -22.05 -2.17 6.23
N PHE A 97 -21.79 -2.53 7.47
CA PHE A 97 -22.19 -1.80 8.67
C PHE A 97 -20.98 -1.64 9.60
N LYS A 98 -21.11 -0.73 10.56
CA LYS A 98 -20.08 -0.42 11.55
C LYS A 98 -20.64 -0.62 12.94
N ILE A 99 -19.83 -1.14 13.83
CA ILE A 99 -20.10 -1.25 15.26
C ILE A 99 -19.10 -0.32 15.96
N CYS A 100 -19.60 0.63 16.73
CA CYS A 100 -18.81 1.46 17.64
C CYS A 100 -18.96 0.88 19.05
N ASN A 101 -17.89 0.33 19.62
CA ASN A 101 -17.85 -0.17 20.98
C ASN A 101 -17.34 0.93 21.92
N VAL A 102 -18.00 1.09 23.06
CA VAL A 102 -17.59 1.99 24.15
C VAL A 102 -17.04 1.14 25.27
N ILE A 103 -15.78 1.35 25.63
CA ILE A 103 -15.08 0.60 26.67
C ILE A 103 -14.60 1.57 27.73
N ASP A 104 -14.86 1.28 29.00
CA ASP A 104 -14.28 2.04 30.10
C ASP A 104 -12.78 1.74 30.23
N GLU A 105 -11.93 2.77 30.21
CA GLU A 105 -10.49 2.57 30.19
C GLU A 105 -9.95 2.05 31.54
N PHE A 106 -10.62 2.36 32.65
CA PHE A 106 -10.22 1.94 33.99
C PHE A 106 -10.64 0.50 34.29
N THR A 107 -11.93 0.17 34.11
CA THR A 107 -12.45 -1.18 34.41
C THR A 107 -12.19 -2.16 33.27
N ARG A 108 -11.92 -1.68 32.05
CA ARG A 108 -11.86 -2.48 30.82
C ARG A 108 -13.18 -3.19 30.49
N GLU A 109 -14.29 -2.72 31.05
CA GLU A 109 -15.60 -3.26 30.78
C GLU A 109 -16.24 -2.61 29.55
N HIS A 110 -17.04 -3.39 28.84
CA HIS A 110 -17.83 -2.92 27.71
C HIS A 110 -19.08 -2.21 28.25
N VAL A 111 -19.15 -0.90 28.03
CA VAL A 111 -20.21 -0.04 28.57
C VAL A 111 -21.40 0.01 27.62
N GLY A 112 -21.16 -0.16 26.32
CA GLY A 112 -22.21 -0.17 25.30
C GLY A 112 -21.66 -0.18 23.88
N PHE A 113 -22.58 -0.24 22.92
CA PHE A 113 -22.23 -0.19 21.51
C PHE A 113 -23.33 0.44 20.66
N GLU A 114 -22.94 0.99 19.51
CA GLU A 114 -23.85 1.52 18.49
C GLU A 114 -23.57 0.84 17.14
N VAL A 115 -24.63 0.39 16.45
CA VAL A 115 -24.52 -0.18 15.11
C VAL A 115 -25.08 0.80 14.09
N THR A 116 -24.24 1.25 13.15
CA THR A 116 -24.64 2.19 12.11
C THR A 116 -24.25 1.73 10.72
N ARG A 117 -25.11 2.01 9.74
CA ARG A 117 -24.84 1.79 8.30
C ARG A 117 -24.38 3.06 7.58
N SER A 118 -24.39 4.21 8.27
CA SER A 118 -24.05 5.52 7.70
C SER A 118 -22.81 6.10 8.37
N SER A 119 -22.00 6.86 7.62
CA SER A 119 -20.84 7.58 8.17
C SER A 119 -21.22 8.86 8.93
N ARG A 120 -22.51 9.24 8.99
CA ARG A 120 -22.97 10.57 9.44
C ARG A 120 -23.58 10.64 10.84
N SER A 121 -23.66 9.57 11.61
CA SER A 121 -24.20 9.66 12.98
C SER A 121 -23.30 8.94 13.97
N LEU A 122 -22.48 9.73 14.67
CA LEU A 122 -22.04 9.46 16.03
C LEU A 122 -22.50 10.64 16.90
N GLY A 123 -23.73 11.10 16.69
CA GLY A 123 -24.31 12.31 17.29
C GLY A 123 -25.48 12.02 18.24
N HIS A 124 -25.85 10.75 18.37
CA HIS A 124 -26.85 10.26 19.30
C HIS A 124 -26.25 8.98 19.90
N LEU A 125 -25.33 9.13 20.83
CA LEU A 125 -25.36 8.19 21.94
C LEU A 125 -26.42 8.78 22.87
N PRO A 126 -27.52 8.07 23.17
CA PRO A 126 -28.49 8.60 24.11
C PRO A 126 -27.73 8.90 25.39
N LEU A 127 -27.64 10.19 25.72
CA LEU A 127 -27.18 10.70 27.00
C LEU A 127 -28.19 10.23 28.04
N LEU A 128 -28.05 8.98 28.47
CA LEU A 128 -28.72 8.44 29.63
C LEU A 128 -27.65 7.93 30.60
N TRP A 129 -26.67 8.77 30.97
CA TRP A 129 -25.87 8.60 32.19
C TRP A 129 -25.42 9.97 32.69
#